data_AF-A0A9E2JFU7-F1
#
_entry.id   AF-A0A9E2JFU7-F1
#
_cell.length_a   1.000
_cell.length_b   1.000
_cell.length_c   1.000
_cell.angle_alpha   90.00
_cell.angle_beta   90.00
_cell.angle_gamma   90.00
#
_symmetry.space_group_name_H-M   'P 1'
#
loop_
_entity.id
_entity.type
_entity.pdbx_description
1 polymer ?
#
loop_
_entity_poly.entity_id
_entity_poly.type
_entity_poly.pdbx_seq_one_letter_code
_entity_poly.pdbx_strand_id
1 'polypeptide(L)'
;YFRFITTPDIEPTNNLAEQAIRFVVIDRRITQGTRSEGGRQWCERIWTIIATCVAQSRSVFNFIFEAVQAYFQGLQPPSLLNSP
;
A
#
# COMPACT_ATOMS: atom_id res chain seq x y z
N TYR A 1 23.57 -2.33 11.10
CA TYR A 1 23.91 -1.61 12.34
C TYR A 1 22.67 -0.88 12.82
N PHE A 2 22.34 -0.93 14.11
CA PHE A 2 21.09 -0.38 14.67
C PHE A 2 21.18 1.15 14.81
N ARG A 3 20.43 1.88 13.99
CA ARG A 3 20.54 3.35 13.87
C ARG A 3 20.14 4.12 15.14
N PHE A 4 19.27 3.53 15.95
CA PHE A 4 18.87 4.06 17.27
C PHE A 4 20.01 4.09 18.30
N ILE A 5 21.10 3.35 18.10
CA ILE A 5 22.25 3.36 19.01
C ILE A 5 23.06 4.67 18.88
N THR A 6 23.13 5.25 17.69
CA THR A 6 23.91 6.47 17.41
C THR A 6 23.07 7.71 17.13
N THR A 7 21.77 7.56 16.95
CA THR A 7 20.87 8.67 16.61
C THR A 7 19.81 8.78 17.70
N PRO A 8 19.95 9.75 18.62
CA PRO A 8 18.88 10.12 19.54
C PRO A 8 17.59 10.40 18.75
N ASP A 9 16.43 10.15 19.35
CA ASP A 9 15.08 10.31 18.77
C ASP A 9 14.65 9.27 17.72
N ILE A 10 15.49 8.27 17.41
CA ILE A 10 15.07 7.10 16.64
C ILE A 10 14.66 5.99 17.60
N GLU A 11 13.38 5.63 17.57
CA GLU A 11 12.85 4.51 18.35
C GLU A 11 13.56 3.18 18.00
N PRO A 12 13.79 2.28 18.96
CA PRO A 12 14.46 0.99 18.75
C PRO A 12 13.52 -0.04 18.10
N THR A 13 12.70 0.38 17.15
CA THR A 13 11.71 -0.44 16.44
C THR A 13 12.05 -0.46 14.95
N ASN A 14 11.62 -1.50 14.23
CA ASN A 14 11.68 -1.46 12.76
C ASN A 14 10.95 -0.22 12.27
N ASN A 15 11.57 0.53 11.36
CA ASN A 15 11.09 1.82 10.87
C ASN A 15 9.60 1.72 10.47
N LEU A 16 8.82 2.79 10.70
CA LEU A 16 7.42 2.91 10.25
C LEU A 16 7.25 2.48 8.79
N ALA A 17 8.21 2.82 7.93
CA ALA A 17 8.22 2.38 6.53
C ALA A 17 8.32 0.85 6.38
N GLU A 18 9.18 0.19 7.16
CA GLU A 18 9.33 -1.28 7.14
C GLU A 18 8.10 -1.99 7.72
N GLN A 19 7.47 -1.41 8.75
CA GLN A 19 6.22 -1.93 9.30
C GLN A 19 5.09 -1.82 8.27
N ALA A 20 5.00 -0.68 7.58
CA ALA A 20 3.97 -0.43 6.57
C ALA A 20 4.07 -1.42 5.39
N ILE A 21 5.26 -1.86 4.99
CA ILE A 21 5.42 -2.82 3.87
C ILE A 21 5.45 -4.29 4.29
N ARG A 22 5.41 -4.59 5.60
CA ARG A 22 5.59 -5.96 6.12
C ARG A 22 4.60 -6.95 5.51
N PHE A 23 3.35 -6.54 5.32
CA PHE A 23 2.31 -7.39 4.72
C PHE A 23 2.66 -7.79 3.28
N VAL A 24 3.27 -6.87 2.51
CA VAL A 24 3.73 -7.13 1.13
C VAL A 24 4.88 -8.14 1.10
N VAL A 25 5.81 -8.05 2.06
CA VAL A 25 6.92 -8.99 2.19
C VAL A 25 6.41 -10.40 2.52
N ILE A 26 5.46 -10.50 3.45
CA ILE A 26 4.83 -11.78 3.82
C ILE A 26 4.07 -12.36 2.62
N ASP A 27 3.24 -11.55 1.95
CA ASP A 27 2.50 -11.98 0.77
C ASP A 27 3.44 -12.53 -0.29
N ARG A 28 4.46 -11.77 -0.69
CA ARG A 28 5.43 -12.21 -1.72
C ARG A 28 6.17 -13.48 -1.33
N ARG A 29 6.46 -13.67 -0.04
CA ARG A 29 7.11 -14.89 0.46
C ARG A 29 6.20 -16.11 0.33
N ILE A 30 4.90 -15.97 0.60
CA ILE A 30 3.92 -17.05 0.56
C ILE A 30 3.51 -17.35 -0.89
N THR A 31 3.20 -16.31 -1.66
CA THR A 31 2.69 -16.43 -3.04
C THR A 31 3.79 -16.65 -4.08
N GLN A 32 5.06 -16.45 -3.70
CA GLN A 32 6.22 -16.35 -4.60
C GLN A 32 6.12 -15.20 -5.63
N GLY A 33 5.11 -14.33 -5.48
CA GLY A 33 4.84 -13.23 -6.39
C GLY A 33 4.46 -13.66 -7.80
N THR A 34 4.64 -12.76 -8.76
CA THR A 34 4.23 -12.92 -10.16
C THR A 34 5.37 -12.61 -11.11
N ARG A 35 5.41 -13.34 -12.23
CA ARG A 35 6.45 -13.23 -13.26
C ARG A 35 6.04 -12.33 -14.43
N SER A 36 4.74 -12.13 -14.63
CA SER A 36 4.23 -11.29 -15.72
C SER A 36 4.27 -9.82 -15.36
N GLU A 37 4.38 -8.96 -16.37
CA GLU A 37 4.34 -7.51 -16.18
C GLU A 37 2.98 -7.06 -15.64
N GLY A 38 1.89 -7.54 -16.21
CA GLY A 38 0.53 -7.21 -15.74
C GLY A 38 0.30 -7.65 -14.29
N GLY A 39 0.85 -8.79 -13.87
CA GLY A 39 0.80 -9.21 -12.48
C GLY A 39 1.58 -8.27 -11.56
N ARG A 40 2.78 -7.83 -11.96
CA ARG A 40 3.59 -6.91 -11.16
C ARG A 40 2.86 -5.58 -10.95
N GLN A 41 2.29 -5.03 -12.02
CA GLN A 41 1.51 -3.79 -11.97
C GLN A 41 0.26 -3.92 -11.09
N TRP A 42 -0.42 -5.07 -11.15
CA TRP A 42 -1.55 -5.35 -10.27
C TRP A 42 -1.13 -5.34 -8.80
N CYS A 43 -0.10 -6.12 -8.44
CA CYS A 43 0.42 -6.20 -7.07
C CYS A 43 0.88 -4.84 -6.56
N GLU A 44 1.60 -4.06 -7.37
CA GLU A 44 2.03 -2.70 -7.04
C GLU A 44 0.83 -1.80 -6.68
N ARG A 45 -0.21 -1.81 -7.52
CA ARG A 45 -1.41 -0.96 -7.32
C ARG A 45 -2.22 -1.39 -6.12
N ILE A 46 -2.54 -2.69 -5.98
CA ILE A 46 -3.42 -3.16 -4.91
C ILE A 46 -2.78 -2.98 -3.54
N TRP A 47 -1.46 -3.21 -3.40
CA TRP A 47 -0.75 -2.98 -2.15
C TRP A 47 -0.64 -1.51 -1.79
N THR A 48 -0.45 -0.64 -2.78
CA THR A 48 -0.48 0.82 -2.57
C THR A 48 -1.86 1.27 -2.07
N ILE A 49 -2.94 0.78 -2.68
CA ILE A 49 -4.32 1.09 -2.27
C ILE A 49 -4.56 0.64 -0.84
N ILE A 50 -4.25 -0.63 -0.51
CA ILE A 50 -4.47 -1.16 0.84
C ILE A 50 -3.69 -0.37 1.89
N ALA A 51 -2.39 -0.17 1.68
CA ALA A 51 -1.54 0.54 2.64
C ALA A 51 -2.05 1.97 2.87
N THR A 52 -2.41 2.67 1.80
CA THR A 52 -2.86 4.07 1.87
C THR A 52 -4.24 4.19 2.51
N CYS A 53 -5.22 3.38 2.09
CA CYS A 53 -6.55 3.41 2.68
C CYS A 53 -6.53 3.03 4.17
N VAL A 54 -5.74 2.03 4.56
CA VAL A 54 -5.58 1.65 5.98
C VAL A 54 -4.96 2.80 6.78
N ALA A 55 -3.89 3.43 6.26
CA ALA A 55 -3.27 4.58 6.92
C ALA A 55 -4.22 5.79 7.05
N GLN A 56 -5.14 5.96 6.10
CA GLN A 56 -6.15 7.02 6.09
C GLN A 56 -7.44 6.65 6.85
N SER A 57 -7.54 5.46 7.45
CA SER A 57 -8.80 4.95 8.02
C SER A 57 -9.97 4.93 7.02
N ARG A 58 -9.68 4.72 5.73
CA ARG A 58 -10.65 4.60 4.62
C ARG A 58 -10.91 3.13 4.28
N SER A 59 -12.15 2.81 3.93
CA SER A 59 -12.51 1.47 3.44
C SER A 59 -11.84 1.17 2.10
N VAL A 60 -10.97 0.16 2.08
CA VAL A 60 -10.32 -0.38 0.86
C VAL A 60 -11.37 -0.85 -0.15
N PHE A 61 -12.38 -1.59 0.32
CA PHE A 61 -13.41 -2.13 -0.54
C PHE A 61 -14.21 -1.04 -1.24
N ASN A 62 -14.65 -0.02 -0.49
CA ASN A 62 -15.41 1.09 -1.07
C ASN A 62 -14.57 1.88 -2.08
N PHE A 63 -13.29 2.11 -1.80
CA PHE A 63 -12.39 2.77 -2.77
C PHE A 63 -12.29 2.00 -4.09
N ILE A 64 -12.08 0.67 -4.02
CA ILE A 64 -11.98 -0.17 -5.21
C ILE A 64 -13.32 -0.18 -5.96
N PHE A 65 -14.43 -0.31 -5.24
CA PHE A 65 -15.78 -0.28 -5.81
C PHE A 65 -16.03 1.02 -6.58
N GLU A 66 -15.78 2.17 -5.94
CA GLU A 66 -15.93 3.50 -6.55
C GLU A 66 -15.02 3.66 -7.78
N ALA A 67 -13.75 3.20 -7.70
CA ALA A 67 -12.81 3.30 -8.81
C ALA A 67 -13.21 2.45 -10.02
N VAL A 68 -13.66 1.21 -9.78
CA VAL A 68 -14.14 0.31 -10.84
C VAL A 68 -15.43 0.86 -11.45
N GLN A 69 -16.36 1.35 -10.62
CA GLN A 69 -17.60 1.94 -11.10
C GLN A 69 -17.33 3.19 -11.96
N ALA A 70 -16.48 4.11 -11.50
CA ALA A 70 -16.11 5.31 -12.24
C ALA A 70 -15.48 4.99 -13.60
N TYR A 71 -14.60 3.99 -13.65
CA TYR A 71 -14.00 3.52 -14.90
C TYR A 71 -15.05 3.08 -15.93
N PHE A 72 -16.00 2.24 -15.53
CA PHE A 72 -17.05 1.76 -16.44
C PHE A 72 -18.04 2.86 -16.85
N GLN A 73 -18.21 3.89 -16.04
CA GLN A 73 -19.09 5.02 -16.32
C GLN A 73 -18.39 6.17 -17.07
N GLY A 74 -17.08 6.08 -17.33
CA GLY A 74 -16.30 7.16 -17.91
C GLY A 74 -16.19 8.40 -17.02
N LEU A 75 -16.35 8.24 -15.71
CA LEU A 75 -16.24 9.30 -14.71
C LEU A 75 -14.82 9.39 -14.15
N GLN A 76 -14.53 10.50 -13.46
CA GLN A 76 -13.27 10.65 -12.74
C GLN A 76 -13.20 9.65 -11.57
N PRO A 77 -12.13 8.85 -11.45
CA PRO A 77 -11.96 7.92 -10.34
C PRO A 77 -11.70 8.67 -9.02
N PRO A 78 -12.01 8.05 -7.86
CA PRO A 78 -11.71 8.64 -6.56
C PRO A 78 -10.19 8.84 -6.40
N SER A 79 -9.80 9.97 -5.84
CA SER A 79 -8.39 10.19 -5.46
C SER A 79 -8.01 9.27 -4.30
N LEU A 80 -6.81 8.69 -4.39
CA LEU A 80 -6.18 7.96 -3.29
C LEU A 80 -5.46 8.93 -2.32
N LEU A 81 -5.10 10.12 -2.79
CA LEU A 81 -4.53 11.18 -1.96
C LEU A 81 -5.66 12.02 -1.37
N ASN A 82 -5.52 12.37 -0.09
CA ASN A 82 -6.40 13.34 0.54
C ASN A 82 -6.20 14.71 -0.14
N SER A 83 -7.29 15.48 -0.27
CA SER A 83 -7.18 16.89 -0.62
C SER A 83 -6.34 17.61 0.46
N PRO A 84 -5.45 18.54 0.07
CA PRO A 84 -4.62 19.27 1.02
C PRO A 84 -5.42 20.06 2.04
#